data_AF-A0A0L0D3R7-F1
#
_entry.id   AF-A0A0L0D3R7-F1
#
_cell.length_a   1.000
_cell.length_b   1.000
_cell.length_c   1.000
_cell.angle_alpha   90.00
_cell.angle_beta   90.00
_cell.angle_gamma   90.00
#
_symmetry.space_group_name_H-M   'P 1'
#
loop_
_entity.id
_entity.type
_entity.pdbx_description
1 polymer ?
#
loop_
_entity_poly.entity_id
_entity_poly.type
_entity_poly.pdbx_seq_one_letter_code
_entity_poly.pdbx_strand_id
1 'polypeptide(L)'
;MASAPTMLAFDLKRTDKVEMGKPLREYIAAHHDTVSPDEFVEGYTILQALRESVRTADASEASAEKIIKYWAHTCLMGPRFPFGTGDLDVTFVWYDPFRSSRFSSNALALEQASVLFNFAAVHGQMGAACNRTELEEIKKAFAHFQTAAGVFAYLREHLVSQLDTPVSPEFTPEALKLGENLFLAQAQEAVYEKAVKDGKSDAILSMVAQGAAEFYELAHSAVSSSVLDGQFHVSWKNHLQMRMLVFRGAACYHQGAAQGGKCEYGVEIAFLYKAKSYVATKTMSKLVRGVPADIADLVRRLQARIEARLAEAESDNDKIYCEAIPEANRLPAVKGKALVKALPLPEVGDVDVPDLFARLVPIHIYTQVSMYSDRVESLVRSLATQMDEASDVANSTLASLNLPAAIEALDAPAGVPPALASKASTLKAEGGVAAIAQLLETRRMLASMNADIRKASLRFSTRRRQTTRPCGRTTARGGTERRHGRSRPSSARKSVSSRRRSTRRVRPTPRSTPSMIAPRSLCRRSSCLRRSSVRSFRRLRTRSWRPPRWCARSWAHSSRSTRCLRSAARPRTSCGQWRRVTT
;
A
#
# COMPACT_ATOMS: atom_id res chain seq x y z
N MET A 1 -36.73 -1.22 35.84
CA MET A 1 -36.64 -1.24 34.36
C MET A 1 -35.50 -2.17 34.00
N ALA A 2 -35.73 -3.21 33.19
CA ALA A 2 -34.64 -4.11 32.81
C ALA A 2 -33.69 -3.36 31.87
N SER A 3 -32.42 -3.25 32.25
CA SER A 3 -31.37 -2.69 31.38
C SER A 3 -31.26 -3.49 30.09
N ALA A 4 -30.90 -2.80 29.00
CA ALA A 4 -30.56 -3.47 27.74
C ALA A 4 -29.40 -4.46 27.96
N PRO A 5 -29.40 -5.62 27.28
CA PRO A 5 -28.40 -6.64 27.52
C PRO A 5 -27.05 -6.22 26.93
N THR A 6 -25.97 -6.45 27.70
CA THR A 6 -24.60 -6.03 27.39
C THR A 6 -24.15 -6.54 26.02
N MET A 7 -23.50 -5.65 25.26
CA MET A 7 -22.95 -5.91 23.91
C MET A 7 -21.42 -5.89 23.93
N LEU A 8 -20.78 -6.58 23.00
CA LEU A 8 -19.33 -6.59 22.88
C LEU A 8 -18.84 -5.39 22.05
N ALA A 9 -17.63 -4.93 22.37
CA ALA A 9 -16.89 -3.94 21.61
C ALA A 9 -15.39 -4.24 21.74
N PHE A 10 -14.60 -3.80 20.75
CA PHE A 10 -13.15 -3.89 20.82
C PHE A 10 -12.57 -2.71 21.61
N ASP A 11 -11.46 -2.94 22.29
CA ASP A 11 -10.65 -1.87 22.84
C ASP A 11 -9.92 -1.11 21.74
N LEU A 12 -9.68 0.19 21.97
CA LEU A 12 -8.86 0.99 21.07
C LEU A 12 -7.41 0.53 21.13
N LYS A 13 -6.76 0.48 19.97
CA LYS A 13 -5.32 0.29 19.87
C LYS A 13 -4.60 1.49 20.47
N ARG A 14 -3.50 1.19 21.15
CA ARG A 14 -2.57 2.20 21.70
C ARG A 14 -1.44 2.45 20.71
N THR A 15 -0.90 3.65 20.73
CA THR A 15 0.25 4.05 19.88
C THR A 15 1.20 4.94 20.67
N ASP A 16 2.49 4.85 20.31
CA ASP A 16 3.50 5.77 20.84
C ASP A 16 3.34 7.16 20.20
N LYS A 17 3.94 8.17 20.85
CA LYS A 17 4.08 9.50 20.26
C LYS A 17 5.01 9.42 19.05
N VAL A 18 4.59 9.96 17.90
CA VAL A 18 5.38 10.05 16.67
C VAL A 18 5.42 11.51 16.23
N GLU A 19 6.61 12.00 15.92
CA GLU A 19 6.85 13.36 15.42
C GLU A 19 7.03 13.31 13.90
N MET A 20 6.00 13.67 13.14
CA MET A 20 6.05 13.60 11.67
C MET A 20 6.56 14.88 11.02
N GLY A 21 6.35 16.03 11.65
CA GLY A 21 6.66 17.34 11.04
C GLY A 21 8.13 17.51 10.64
N LYS A 22 9.06 17.09 11.50
CA LYS A 22 10.49 17.22 11.21
C LYS A 22 10.95 16.33 10.03
N PRO A 23 10.70 15.01 10.01
CA PRO A 23 11.05 14.17 8.86
C PRO A 23 10.44 14.65 7.55
N LEU A 24 9.17 15.08 7.55
CA LEU A 24 8.50 15.58 6.35
C LEU A 24 9.15 16.89 5.85
N ARG A 25 9.47 17.82 6.76
CA ARG A 25 10.16 19.07 6.44
C ARG A 25 11.56 18.82 5.86
N GLU A 26 12.33 17.92 6.47
CA GLU A 26 13.67 17.54 6.00
C GLU A 26 13.60 16.86 4.62
N TYR A 27 12.58 16.04 4.37
CA TYR A 27 12.36 15.43 3.07
C TYR A 27 12.08 16.48 1.97
N ILE A 28 11.18 17.43 2.25
CA ILE A 28 10.84 18.49 1.29
C ILE A 28 12.07 19.33 0.97
N ALA A 29 12.84 19.72 1.98
CA ALA A 29 14.06 20.51 1.81
C ALA A 29 15.13 19.82 0.95
N ALA A 30 15.13 18.48 0.93
CA ALA A 30 16.13 17.69 0.22
C ALA A 30 15.73 17.32 -1.22
N HIS A 31 14.43 17.30 -1.54
CA HIS A 31 13.92 16.75 -2.81
C HIS A 31 13.09 17.74 -3.64
N HIS A 32 12.71 18.89 -3.08
CA HIS A 32 11.94 19.91 -3.78
C HIS A 32 12.67 21.25 -3.77
N ASP A 33 13.15 21.68 -4.93
CA ASP A 33 13.86 22.97 -5.09
C ASP A 33 12.89 24.16 -5.27
N THR A 34 11.64 23.89 -5.68
CA THR A 34 10.65 24.93 -6.05
C THR A 34 9.71 25.33 -4.92
N VAL A 35 9.71 24.58 -3.81
CA VAL A 35 8.76 24.78 -2.71
C VAL A 35 9.53 24.84 -1.40
N SER A 36 9.32 25.91 -0.62
CA SER A 36 9.96 26.03 0.68
C SER A 36 9.26 25.12 1.70
N PRO A 37 10.00 24.35 2.52
CA PRO A 37 9.42 23.53 3.59
C PRO A 37 8.59 24.33 4.60
N ASP A 38 8.84 25.64 4.71
CA ASP A 38 8.22 26.54 5.68
C ASP A 38 6.79 26.93 5.29
N GLU A 39 6.41 26.75 4.03
CA GLU A 39 5.05 26.98 3.55
C GLU A 39 4.05 25.96 4.14
N PHE A 40 4.53 24.83 4.66
CA PHE A 40 3.71 23.74 5.18
C PHE A 40 3.66 23.69 6.72
N VAL A 41 4.13 24.74 7.41
CA VAL A 41 4.18 24.78 8.90
C VAL A 41 2.82 24.54 9.53
N GLU A 42 1.77 25.17 8.99
CA GLU A 42 0.39 24.94 9.41
C GLU A 42 -0.03 23.48 9.18
N GLY A 43 0.28 22.93 8.01
CA GLY A 43 0.00 21.53 7.67
C GLY A 43 0.63 20.54 8.64
N TYR A 44 1.91 20.71 8.99
CA TYR A 44 2.56 19.86 9.99
C TYR A 44 1.89 19.98 11.37
N THR A 45 1.44 21.18 11.74
CA THR A 45 0.81 21.45 13.03
C THR A 45 -0.55 20.79 13.14
N ILE A 46 -1.40 20.93 12.11
CA ILE A 46 -2.71 20.28 12.02
C ILE A 46 -2.55 18.75 12.05
N LEU A 47 -1.64 18.21 11.24
CA LEU A 47 -1.39 16.78 11.16
C LEU A 47 -0.93 16.21 12.52
N GLN A 48 -0.02 16.91 13.22
CA GLN A 48 0.46 16.49 14.53
C GLN A 48 -0.64 16.56 15.60
N ALA A 49 -1.48 17.60 15.58
CA ALA A 49 -2.59 17.76 16.52
C ALA A 49 -3.69 16.69 16.32
N LEU A 50 -3.99 16.36 15.07
CA LEU A 50 -4.92 15.28 14.73
C LEU A 50 -4.37 13.92 15.17
N ARG A 51 -3.09 13.63 14.90
CA ARG A 51 -2.47 12.39 15.37
C ARG A 51 -2.51 12.26 16.89
N GLU A 52 -2.23 13.36 17.60
CA GLU A 52 -2.31 13.38 19.07
C GLU A 52 -3.73 13.10 19.56
N SER A 53 -4.74 13.64 18.87
CA SER A 53 -6.15 13.34 19.16
C SER A 53 -6.49 11.86 18.94
N VAL A 54 -5.93 11.22 17.91
CA VAL A 54 -6.08 9.76 17.71
C VAL A 54 -5.42 8.97 18.83
N ARG A 55 -4.26 9.41 19.32
CA ARG A 55 -3.51 8.75 20.39
C ARG A 55 -4.26 8.77 21.72
N THR A 56 -4.99 9.84 22.01
CA THR A 56 -5.76 10.04 23.24
C THR A 56 -7.27 9.87 23.03
N ALA A 57 -7.67 9.20 21.96
CA ALA A 57 -9.07 9.06 21.60
C ALA A 57 -9.85 8.26 22.65
N ASP A 58 -11.11 8.63 22.81
CA ASP A 58 -12.11 7.98 23.65
C ASP A 58 -13.34 7.58 22.80
N ALA A 59 -14.31 6.91 23.43
CA ALA A 59 -15.57 6.52 22.79
C ALA A 59 -16.54 7.71 22.65
N SER A 60 -16.19 8.68 21.80
CA SER A 60 -17.01 9.87 21.56
C SER A 60 -17.10 10.23 20.07
N GLU A 61 -18.17 10.91 19.68
CA GLU A 61 -18.36 11.42 18.31
C GLU A 61 -17.25 12.40 17.91
N ALA A 62 -16.79 13.22 18.86
CA ALA A 62 -15.69 14.15 18.63
C ALA A 62 -14.37 13.42 18.34
N SER A 63 -14.12 12.29 19.01
CA SER A 63 -12.97 11.42 18.71
C SER A 63 -13.14 10.75 17.34
N ALA A 64 -14.33 10.24 17.02
CA ALA A 64 -14.63 9.63 15.72
C ALA A 64 -14.37 10.62 14.55
N GLU A 65 -14.83 11.87 14.69
CA GLU A 65 -14.61 12.93 13.71
C GLU A 65 -13.11 13.23 13.51
N LYS A 66 -12.34 13.36 14.59
CA LYS A 66 -10.90 13.62 14.50
C LYS A 66 -10.13 12.44 13.90
N ILE A 67 -10.53 11.20 14.22
CA ILE A 67 -9.94 9.98 13.68
C ILE A 67 -10.13 9.93 12.16
N ILE A 68 -11.34 10.14 11.66
CA ILE A 68 -11.60 10.07 10.21
C ILE A 68 -10.92 11.21 9.45
N LYS A 69 -10.87 12.42 10.03
CA LYS A 69 -10.10 13.55 9.46
C LYS A 69 -8.60 13.25 9.39
N TYR A 70 -8.03 12.67 10.44
CA TYR A 70 -6.63 12.24 10.42
C TYR A 70 -6.39 11.19 9.32
N TRP A 71 -7.23 10.16 9.26
CA TRP A 71 -7.15 9.15 8.21
C TRP A 71 -7.19 9.77 6.80
N ALA A 72 -8.12 10.69 6.53
CA ALA A 72 -8.21 11.37 5.25
C ALA A 72 -6.91 12.12 4.89
N HIS A 73 -6.31 12.85 5.85
CA HIS A 73 -5.01 13.48 5.62
C HIS A 73 -3.88 12.47 5.35
N THR A 74 -3.87 11.30 6.01
CA THR A 74 -2.89 10.26 5.69
C THR A 74 -3.05 9.76 4.25
N CYS A 75 -4.27 9.60 3.76
CA CYS A 75 -4.54 9.24 2.37
C CYS A 75 -4.07 10.32 1.38
N LEU A 76 -4.33 11.59 1.66
CA LEU A 76 -3.91 12.73 0.82
C LEU A 76 -2.39 12.89 0.75
N MET A 77 -1.68 12.66 1.86
CA MET A 77 -0.22 12.80 1.89
C MET A 77 0.52 11.57 1.34
N GLY A 78 -0.07 10.37 1.44
CA GLY A 78 0.57 9.11 1.07
C GLY A 78 1.27 9.10 -0.29
N PRO A 79 0.64 9.55 -1.39
CA PRO A 79 1.26 9.57 -2.72
C PRO A 79 2.44 10.54 -2.89
N ARG A 80 2.65 11.47 -1.95
CA ARG A 80 3.64 12.56 -2.03
C ARG A 80 4.91 12.30 -1.24
N PHE A 81 4.87 11.37 -0.28
CA PHE A 81 5.99 11.06 0.58
C PHE A 81 6.34 9.57 0.48
N PRO A 82 7.63 9.21 0.47
CA PRO A 82 8.06 7.83 0.23
C PRO A 82 8.08 7.04 1.54
N PHE A 83 6.90 6.84 2.14
CA PHE A 83 6.78 5.99 3.33
C PHE A 83 7.27 4.57 3.04
N GLY A 84 8.01 3.96 3.97
CA GLY A 84 8.54 2.60 3.84
C GLY A 84 9.77 2.42 2.94
N THR A 85 10.22 3.43 2.18
CA THR A 85 11.41 3.28 1.29
C THR A 85 12.75 3.51 1.99
N GLY A 86 12.73 4.07 3.21
CA GLY A 86 13.92 4.46 3.97
C GLY A 86 14.42 5.89 3.69
N ASP A 87 13.84 6.59 2.72
CA ASP A 87 14.16 8.01 2.45
C ASP A 87 13.43 8.97 3.41
N LEU A 88 12.41 8.47 4.11
CA LEU A 88 11.67 9.18 5.15
C LEU A 88 11.78 8.41 6.48
N ASP A 89 12.36 9.05 7.49
CA ASP A 89 12.59 8.46 8.82
C ASP A 89 11.38 8.69 9.75
N VAL A 90 10.28 7.99 9.44
CA VAL A 90 9.07 7.95 10.28
C VAL A 90 8.75 6.50 10.57
N THR A 91 8.68 6.15 11.86
CA THR A 91 8.28 4.82 12.32
C THR A 91 7.00 4.94 13.14
N PHE A 92 5.96 4.26 12.68
CA PHE A 92 4.71 4.12 13.39
C PHE A 92 4.79 2.92 14.32
N VAL A 93 4.38 3.11 15.57
CA VAL A 93 4.36 2.05 16.59
C VAL A 93 2.96 1.91 17.13
N TRP A 94 2.41 0.70 17.05
CA TRP A 94 1.08 0.38 17.52
C TRP A 94 1.11 -0.87 18.38
N TYR A 95 0.17 -0.96 19.31
CA TYR A 95 -0.03 -2.13 20.16
C TYR A 95 -1.29 -2.85 19.71
N ASP A 96 -1.22 -4.18 19.62
CA ASP A 96 -2.40 -4.97 19.29
C ASP A 96 -3.43 -4.89 20.44
N PRO A 97 -4.73 -4.86 20.14
CA PRO A 97 -5.78 -4.66 21.15
C PRO A 97 -6.10 -5.94 21.95
N PHE A 98 -5.51 -7.09 21.63
CA PHE A 98 -5.86 -8.37 22.24
C PHE A 98 -4.89 -8.76 23.37
N ARG A 99 -3.59 -8.62 23.12
CA ARG A 99 -2.48 -8.95 24.02
C ARG A 99 -1.52 -7.79 24.27
N SER A 100 -1.72 -6.63 23.63
CA SER A 100 -0.82 -5.47 23.76
C SER A 100 0.62 -5.74 23.33
N SER A 101 0.82 -6.61 22.34
CA SER A 101 2.12 -6.80 21.69
C SER A 101 2.45 -5.60 20.80
N ARG A 102 3.74 -5.24 20.75
CA ARG A 102 4.23 -4.08 20.02
C ARG A 102 4.51 -4.44 18.55
N PHE A 103 3.96 -3.64 17.64
CA PHE A 103 4.22 -3.70 16.20
C PHE A 103 4.72 -2.34 15.70
N SER A 104 5.71 -2.34 14.82
CA SER A 104 6.26 -1.11 14.26
C SER A 104 6.56 -1.25 12.78
N SER A 105 6.24 -0.21 12.02
CA SER A 105 6.52 -0.14 10.57
C SER A 105 6.78 1.31 10.15
N ASN A 106 7.57 1.48 9.10
CA ASN A 106 7.76 2.77 8.44
C ASN A 106 6.77 2.98 7.28
N ALA A 107 5.97 1.97 6.95
CA ALA A 107 4.94 2.05 5.94
C ALA A 107 3.69 2.75 6.50
N LEU A 108 3.11 3.65 5.70
CA LEU A 108 1.90 4.38 6.07
C LEU A 108 0.68 3.47 6.22
N ALA A 109 0.69 2.31 5.56
CA ALA A 109 -0.38 1.32 5.63
C ALA A 109 -0.66 0.86 7.07
N LEU A 110 0.37 0.69 7.92
CA LEU A 110 0.17 0.33 9.34
C LEU A 110 -0.55 1.43 10.11
N GLU A 111 -0.17 2.70 9.88
CA GLU A 111 -0.83 3.85 10.51
C GLU A 111 -2.29 3.92 10.07
N GLN A 112 -2.55 3.86 8.75
CA GLN A 112 -3.91 3.90 8.19
C GLN A 112 -4.81 2.78 8.72
N ALA A 113 -4.30 1.55 8.72
CA ALA A 113 -5.06 0.39 9.20
C ALA A 113 -5.36 0.50 10.70
N SER A 114 -4.40 0.98 11.49
CA SER A 114 -4.57 1.13 12.94
C SER A 114 -5.52 2.27 13.32
N VAL A 115 -5.46 3.40 12.59
CA VAL A 115 -6.39 4.53 12.75
C VAL A 115 -7.81 4.09 12.43
N LEU A 116 -8.03 3.36 11.33
CA LEU A 116 -9.34 2.84 10.97
C LEU A 116 -9.83 1.77 11.94
N PHE A 117 -8.95 0.91 12.48
CA PHE A 117 -9.35 -0.01 13.54
C PHE A 117 -9.89 0.76 14.75
N ASN A 118 -9.21 1.83 15.19
CA ASN A 118 -9.70 2.66 16.29
C ASN A 118 -11.03 3.35 15.95
N PHE A 119 -11.22 3.80 14.70
CA PHE A 119 -12.49 4.35 14.24
C PHE A 119 -13.64 3.34 14.40
N ALA A 120 -13.41 2.09 13.98
CA ALA A 120 -14.37 1.00 14.14
C ALA A 120 -14.63 0.67 15.62
N ALA A 121 -13.58 0.64 16.45
CA ALA A 121 -13.67 0.39 17.88
C ALA A 121 -14.49 1.48 18.60
N VAL A 122 -14.26 2.77 18.28
CA VAL A 122 -15.03 3.90 18.82
C VAL A 122 -16.51 3.76 18.48
N HIS A 123 -16.86 3.49 17.22
CA HIS A 123 -18.25 3.22 16.84
C HIS A 123 -18.84 2.01 17.56
N GLY A 124 -18.07 0.91 17.67
CA GLY A 124 -18.50 -0.27 18.43
C GLY A 124 -18.80 0.04 19.90
N GLN A 125 -17.94 0.83 20.56
CA GLN A 125 -18.11 1.23 21.96
C GLN A 125 -19.29 2.19 22.14
N MET A 126 -19.47 3.18 21.27
CA MET A 126 -20.63 4.08 21.29
C MET A 126 -21.94 3.32 21.09
N GLY A 127 -21.98 2.38 20.13
CA GLY A 127 -23.15 1.52 19.91
C GLY A 127 -23.49 0.63 21.10
N ALA A 128 -22.46 0.07 21.76
CA ALA A 128 -22.64 -0.75 22.96
C ALA A 128 -23.18 0.07 24.15
N ALA A 129 -22.75 1.33 24.28
CA ALA A 129 -23.14 2.25 25.35
C ALA A 129 -24.54 2.87 25.20
N CYS A 130 -25.14 2.82 24.01
CA CYS A 130 -26.49 3.36 23.77
C CYS A 130 -27.54 2.67 24.66
N ASN A 131 -28.47 3.46 25.21
CA ASN A 131 -29.54 2.91 26.06
C ASN A 131 -30.69 2.35 25.23
N ARG A 132 -30.61 1.07 24.88
CA ARG A 132 -31.59 0.39 23.99
C ARG A 132 -32.98 0.16 24.62
N THR A 133 -33.30 0.77 25.77
CA THR A 133 -34.70 0.88 26.24
C THR A 133 -35.51 1.91 25.46
N GLU A 134 -34.88 2.83 24.74
CA GLU A 134 -35.54 3.85 23.92
C GLU A 134 -35.43 3.56 22.42
N LEU A 135 -36.40 4.01 21.62
CA LEU A 135 -36.43 3.71 20.18
C LEU A 135 -35.33 4.44 19.39
N GLU A 136 -35.06 5.70 19.74
CA GLU A 136 -34.03 6.52 19.08
C GLU A 136 -32.62 5.99 19.38
N GLU A 137 -32.36 5.58 20.63
CA GLU A 137 -31.10 4.97 21.03
C GLU A 137 -30.85 3.62 20.33
N ILE A 138 -31.89 2.84 20.04
CA ILE A 138 -31.75 1.62 19.21
C ILE A 138 -31.30 1.99 17.78
N LYS A 139 -31.89 3.02 17.17
CA LYS A 139 -31.51 3.47 15.82
C LYS A 139 -30.06 3.98 15.80
N LYS A 140 -29.65 4.70 16.85
CA LYS A 140 -28.28 5.18 17.01
C LYS A 140 -27.29 4.02 17.14
N ALA A 141 -27.58 3.04 18.00
CA ALA A 141 -26.76 1.83 18.15
C ALA A 141 -26.61 1.07 16.82
N PHE A 142 -27.74 0.88 16.11
CA PHE A 142 -27.77 0.29 14.78
C PHE A 142 -26.83 1.00 13.80
N ALA A 143 -26.91 2.34 13.71
CA ALA A 143 -26.08 3.12 12.80
C ALA A 143 -24.58 2.96 13.12
N HIS A 144 -24.19 3.05 14.40
CA HIS A 144 -22.81 2.87 14.81
C HIS A 144 -22.26 1.48 14.48
N PHE A 145 -23.03 0.42 14.74
CA PHE A 145 -22.59 -0.93 14.41
C PHE A 145 -22.45 -1.17 12.91
N GLN A 146 -23.33 -0.60 12.09
CA GLN A 146 -23.19 -0.70 10.63
C GLN A 146 -21.94 0.02 10.12
N THR A 147 -21.62 1.19 10.68
CA THR A 147 -20.37 1.90 10.38
C THR A 147 -19.15 1.09 10.79
N ALA A 148 -19.13 0.55 12.01
CA ALA A 148 -18.03 -0.29 12.49
C ALA A 148 -17.80 -1.52 11.60
N ALA A 149 -18.88 -2.25 11.25
CA ALA A 149 -18.81 -3.38 10.32
C ALA A 149 -18.23 -3.00 8.95
N GLY A 150 -18.65 -1.83 8.44
CA GLY A 150 -18.13 -1.20 7.23
C GLY A 150 -16.63 -1.03 7.20
N VAL A 151 -16.08 -0.51 8.30
CA VAL A 151 -14.65 -0.26 8.44
C VAL A 151 -13.86 -1.55 8.50
N PHE A 152 -14.36 -2.59 9.19
CA PHE A 152 -13.73 -3.91 9.19
C PHE A 152 -13.72 -4.56 7.81
N ALA A 153 -14.80 -4.43 7.04
CA ALA A 153 -14.86 -4.90 5.66
C ALA A 153 -13.82 -4.17 4.78
N TYR A 154 -13.74 -2.84 4.89
CA TYR A 154 -12.75 -2.03 4.16
C TYR A 154 -11.31 -2.43 4.50
N LEU A 155 -11.00 -2.60 5.79
CA LEU A 155 -9.68 -3.07 6.25
C LEU A 155 -9.30 -4.39 5.59
N ARG A 156 -10.23 -5.36 5.62
CA ARG A 156 -10.06 -6.71 5.07
C ARG A 156 -9.80 -6.72 3.57
N GLU A 157 -10.46 -5.83 2.83
CA GLU A 157 -10.44 -5.83 1.36
C GLU A 157 -9.34 -4.97 0.75
N HIS A 158 -8.93 -3.88 1.42
CA HIS A 158 -8.05 -2.88 0.81
C HIS A 158 -6.71 -2.66 1.50
N LEU A 159 -6.63 -2.83 2.83
CA LEU A 159 -5.44 -2.42 3.59
C LEU A 159 -4.56 -3.57 4.06
N VAL A 160 -5.13 -4.74 4.38
CA VAL A 160 -4.34 -5.88 4.88
C VAL A 160 -3.23 -6.30 3.92
N SER A 161 -3.49 -6.28 2.61
CA SER A 161 -2.50 -6.65 1.60
C SER A 161 -1.31 -5.68 1.50
N GLN A 162 -1.41 -4.50 2.12
CA GLN A 162 -0.37 -3.47 2.12
C GLN A 162 0.47 -3.48 3.41
N LEU A 163 0.12 -4.32 4.39
CA LEU A 163 0.82 -4.41 5.67
C LEU A 163 2.09 -5.26 5.58
N ASP A 164 3.09 -4.90 6.37
CA ASP A 164 4.31 -5.69 6.52
C ASP A 164 4.02 -7.02 7.24
N THR A 165 4.78 -8.05 6.88
CA THR A 165 4.73 -9.36 7.55
C THR A 165 5.83 -9.48 8.62
N PRO A 166 5.53 -10.00 9.83
CA PRO A 166 4.24 -10.55 10.26
C PRO A 166 3.20 -9.47 10.56
N VAL A 167 1.95 -9.72 10.15
CA VAL A 167 0.82 -8.84 10.46
C VAL A 167 0.41 -8.97 11.92
N SER A 168 -0.12 -7.89 12.49
CA SER A 168 -0.67 -7.90 13.85
C SER A 168 -1.94 -8.76 13.92
N PRO A 169 -2.22 -9.48 15.04
CA PRO A 169 -3.30 -10.47 15.12
C PRO A 169 -4.69 -9.94 14.72
N GLU A 170 -4.99 -8.68 15.00
CA GLU A 170 -6.24 -7.99 14.66
C GLU A 170 -6.42 -7.73 13.16
N PHE A 171 -5.33 -7.73 12.40
CA PHE A 171 -5.35 -7.56 10.95
C PHE A 171 -5.34 -8.89 10.19
N THR A 172 -5.44 -10.02 10.90
CA THR A 172 -5.67 -11.32 10.25
C THR A 172 -7.07 -11.34 9.61
N PRO A 173 -7.25 -12.07 8.48
CA PRO A 173 -8.56 -12.19 7.85
C PRO A 173 -9.64 -12.70 8.80
N GLU A 174 -9.30 -13.60 9.73
CA GLU A 174 -10.19 -14.15 10.74
C GLU A 174 -10.60 -13.09 11.77
N ALA A 175 -9.68 -12.26 12.27
CA ALA A 175 -10.00 -11.20 13.21
C ALA A 175 -10.88 -10.11 12.58
N LEU A 176 -10.61 -9.75 11.32
CA LEU A 176 -11.43 -8.75 10.62
C LEU A 176 -12.82 -9.28 10.30
N LYS A 177 -12.94 -10.56 9.91
CA LYS A 177 -14.24 -11.24 9.76
C LYS A 177 -14.99 -11.32 11.08
N LEU A 178 -14.29 -11.56 12.20
CA LEU A 178 -14.90 -11.52 13.52
C LEU A 178 -15.48 -10.13 13.80
N GLY A 179 -14.71 -9.06 13.58
CA GLY A 179 -15.19 -7.69 13.79
C GLY A 179 -16.38 -7.31 12.90
N GLU A 180 -16.30 -7.63 11.61
CA GLU A 180 -17.38 -7.41 10.64
C GLU A 180 -18.66 -8.11 11.06
N ASN A 181 -18.61 -9.42 11.33
CA ASN A 181 -19.80 -10.21 11.67
C ASN A 181 -20.33 -9.91 13.06
N LEU A 182 -19.47 -9.56 14.04
CA LEU A 182 -19.91 -9.16 15.38
C LEU A 182 -20.80 -7.92 15.30
N PHE A 183 -20.34 -6.89 14.60
CA PHE A 183 -21.10 -5.64 14.53
C PHE A 183 -22.33 -5.77 13.63
N LEU A 184 -22.31 -6.60 12.58
CA LEU A 184 -23.54 -6.95 11.85
C LEU A 184 -24.54 -7.71 12.74
N ALA A 185 -24.07 -8.63 13.58
CA ALA A 185 -24.93 -9.35 14.52
C ALA A 185 -25.58 -8.39 15.52
N GLN A 186 -24.81 -7.48 16.13
CA GLN A 186 -25.31 -6.50 17.08
C GLN A 186 -26.23 -5.46 16.43
N ALA A 187 -25.98 -5.06 15.18
CA ALA A 187 -26.89 -4.24 14.40
C ALA A 187 -28.22 -4.97 14.13
N GLN A 188 -28.16 -6.26 13.79
CA GLN A 188 -29.35 -7.06 13.51
C GLN A 188 -30.15 -7.34 14.79
N GLU A 189 -29.47 -7.51 15.93
CA GLU A 189 -30.08 -7.51 17.27
C GLU A 189 -30.83 -6.20 17.55
N ALA A 190 -30.23 -5.05 17.25
CA ALA A 190 -30.91 -3.75 17.38
C ALA A 190 -32.16 -3.65 16.48
N VAL A 191 -32.11 -4.18 15.26
CA VAL A 191 -33.29 -4.28 14.38
C VAL A 191 -34.37 -5.19 14.97
N TYR A 192 -33.99 -6.31 15.57
CA TYR A 192 -34.92 -7.19 16.28
C TYR A 192 -35.58 -6.48 17.47
N GLU A 193 -34.80 -5.83 18.33
CA GLU A 193 -35.31 -5.07 19.47
C GLU A 193 -36.30 -3.98 19.04
N LYS A 194 -35.97 -3.27 17.95
CA LYS A 194 -36.88 -2.31 17.32
C LYS A 194 -38.16 -2.98 16.83
N ALA A 195 -38.06 -4.09 16.11
CA ALA A 195 -39.22 -4.79 15.56
C ALA A 195 -40.17 -5.30 16.66
N VAL A 196 -39.62 -5.75 17.80
CA VAL A 196 -40.42 -6.14 18.97
C VAL A 196 -41.17 -4.93 19.53
N LYS A 197 -40.52 -3.77 19.68
CA LYS A 197 -41.18 -2.53 20.17
C LYS A 197 -42.22 -1.99 19.21
N ASP A 198 -41.98 -2.12 17.91
CA ASP A 198 -42.92 -1.72 16.86
C ASP A 198 -44.12 -2.67 16.74
N GLY A 199 -44.20 -3.74 17.56
CA GLY A 199 -45.29 -4.71 17.50
C GLY A 199 -45.37 -5.46 16.17
N LYS A 200 -44.23 -5.76 15.54
CA LYS A 200 -44.22 -6.55 14.29
C LYS A 200 -44.74 -7.97 14.54
N SER A 201 -45.33 -8.57 13.51
CA SER A 201 -45.89 -9.92 13.60
C SER A 201 -44.82 -10.97 13.90
N ASP A 202 -45.22 -12.06 14.56
CA ASP A 202 -44.33 -13.16 14.91
C ASP A 202 -43.60 -13.75 13.69
N ALA A 203 -44.25 -13.83 12.52
CA ALA A 203 -43.60 -14.26 11.29
C ALA A 203 -42.39 -13.36 10.92
N ILE A 204 -42.51 -12.04 11.09
CA ILE A 204 -41.41 -11.10 10.84
C ILE A 204 -40.35 -11.24 11.93
N LEU A 205 -40.75 -11.26 13.21
CA LEU A 205 -39.82 -11.39 14.33
C LEU A 205 -38.97 -12.66 14.25
N SER A 206 -39.58 -13.77 13.81
CA SER A 206 -38.88 -15.04 13.59
C SER A 206 -37.75 -14.91 12.56
N MET A 207 -38.03 -14.33 11.39
CA MET A 207 -37.02 -14.14 10.33
C MET A 207 -35.89 -13.18 10.76
N VAL A 208 -36.23 -12.11 11.50
CA VAL A 208 -35.25 -11.12 11.96
C VAL A 208 -34.34 -11.72 13.03
N ALA A 209 -34.91 -12.45 14.01
CA ALA A 209 -34.16 -13.15 15.04
C ALA A 209 -33.22 -14.21 14.44
N GLN A 210 -33.72 -14.99 13.47
CA GLN A 210 -32.90 -15.99 12.78
C GLN A 210 -31.73 -15.33 12.02
N GLY A 211 -31.94 -14.18 11.39
CA GLY A 211 -30.86 -13.41 10.77
C GLY A 211 -29.78 -12.97 11.78
N ALA A 212 -30.17 -12.57 13.00
CA ALA A 212 -29.20 -12.24 14.05
C ALA A 212 -28.39 -13.47 14.48
N ALA A 213 -29.04 -14.62 14.63
CA ALA A 213 -28.37 -15.87 14.98
C ALA A 213 -27.32 -16.29 13.93
N GLU A 214 -27.61 -16.11 12.64
CA GLU A 214 -26.69 -16.43 11.54
C GLU A 214 -25.43 -15.56 11.58
N PHE A 215 -25.55 -14.25 11.84
CA PHE A 215 -24.37 -13.40 12.01
C PHE A 215 -23.56 -13.75 13.28
N TYR A 216 -24.24 -14.05 14.40
CA TYR A 216 -23.56 -14.52 15.61
C TYR A 216 -22.83 -15.85 15.39
N GLU A 217 -23.37 -16.75 14.56
CA GLU A 217 -22.70 -17.99 14.17
C GLU A 217 -21.43 -17.73 13.35
N LEU A 218 -21.49 -16.81 12.38
CA LEU A 218 -20.31 -16.40 11.61
C LEU A 218 -19.22 -15.79 12.50
N ALA A 219 -19.60 -14.91 13.43
CA ALA A 219 -18.67 -14.35 14.42
C ALA A 219 -18.10 -15.42 15.36
N HIS A 220 -18.93 -16.34 15.86
CA HIS A 220 -18.50 -17.45 16.71
C HIS A 220 -17.53 -18.39 15.98
N SER A 221 -17.76 -18.66 14.70
CA SER A 221 -16.86 -19.45 13.85
C SER A 221 -15.51 -18.76 13.69
N ALA A 222 -15.51 -17.45 13.41
CA ALA A 222 -14.29 -16.67 13.25
C ALA A 222 -13.42 -16.66 14.52
N VAL A 223 -14.01 -16.37 15.70
CA VAL A 223 -13.27 -16.38 16.98
C VAL A 223 -12.80 -17.78 17.39
N SER A 224 -13.47 -18.83 16.89
CA SER A 224 -13.09 -20.23 17.16
C SER A 224 -12.05 -20.77 16.20
N SER A 225 -11.57 -19.97 15.25
CA SER A 225 -10.51 -20.36 14.33
C SER A 225 -9.20 -20.62 15.08
N SER A 226 -8.38 -21.53 14.55
CA SER A 226 -7.05 -21.82 15.11
C SER A 226 -6.11 -20.61 15.06
N VAL A 227 -6.36 -19.65 14.17
CA VAL A 227 -5.59 -18.40 14.04
C VAL A 227 -5.78 -17.49 15.26
N LEU A 228 -7.00 -17.45 15.81
CA LEU A 228 -7.35 -16.61 16.96
C LEU A 228 -7.30 -17.36 18.29
N ASP A 229 -6.79 -18.59 18.31
CA ASP A 229 -6.72 -19.37 19.53
C ASP A 229 -5.85 -18.69 20.59
N GLY A 230 -6.40 -18.61 21.79
CA GLY A 230 -5.84 -17.86 22.92
C GLY A 230 -5.77 -16.33 22.76
N GLN A 231 -6.07 -15.74 21.60
CA GLN A 231 -5.99 -14.27 21.42
C GLN A 231 -7.07 -13.53 22.21
N PHE A 232 -8.24 -14.15 22.36
CA PHE A 232 -9.37 -13.60 23.09
C PHE A 232 -9.58 -14.31 24.42
N HIS A 233 -10.09 -13.58 25.41
CA HIS A 233 -10.61 -14.21 26.62
C HIS A 233 -11.82 -15.10 26.26
N VAL A 234 -11.94 -16.27 26.91
CA VAL A 234 -12.98 -17.28 26.63
C VAL A 234 -14.41 -16.73 26.70
N SER A 235 -14.62 -15.64 27.45
CA SER A 235 -15.91 -14.94 27.55
C SER A 235 -16.43 -14.46 26.19
N TRP A 236 -15.57 -14.09 25.24
CA TRP A 236 -15.99 -13.66 23.90
C TRP A 236 -16.66 -14.81 23.14
N LYS A 237 -16.00 -15.97 23.09
CA LYS A 237 -16.55 -17.17 22.46
C LYS A 237 -17.85 -17.59 23.13
N ASN A 238 -17.89 -17.60 24.46
CA ASN A 238 -19.08 -17.96 25.22
C ASN A 238 -20.24 -16.98 24.96
N HIS A 239 -19.98 -15.67 24.92
CA HIS A 239 -20.98 -14.65 24.63
C HIS A 239 -21.57 -14.84 23.24
N LEU A 240 -20.73 -15.00 22.21
CA LEU A 240 -21.16 -15.19 20.83
C LEU A 240 -21.98 -16.48 20.66
N GLN A 241 -21.52 -17.59 21.24
CA GLN A 241 -22.25 -18.86 21.21
C GLN A 241 -23.61 -18.75 21.92
N MET A 242 -23.65 -18.08 23.06
CA MET A 242 -24.88 -17.86 23.82
C MET A 242 -25.86 -17.00 23.03
N ARG A 243 -25.42 -15.85 22.48
CA ARG A 243 -26.27 -14.98 21.65
C ARG A 243 -26.84 -15.71 20.45
N MET A 244 -26.01 -16.48 19.73
CA MET A 244 -26.47 -17.35 18.64
C MET A 244 -27.61 -18.27 19.08
N LEU A 245 -27.47 -18.99 20.20
CA LEU A 245 -28.48 -19.92 20.69
C LEU A 245 -29.75 -19.21 21.18
N VAL A 246 -29.62 -18.06 21.85
CA VAL A 246 -30.76 -17.23 22.29
C VAL A 246 -31.59 -16.78 21.09
N PHE A 247 -30.96 -16.28 20.03
CA PHE A 247 -31.68 -15.85 18.83
C PHE A 247 -32.27 -17.01 18.02
N ARG A 248 -31.64 -18.19 17.99
CA ARG A 248 -32.26 -19.41 17.45
C ARG A 248 -33.50 -19.81 18.23
N GLY A 249 -33.44 -19.73 19.56
CA GLY A 249 -34.58 -19.96 20.45
C GLY A 249 -35.71 -18.98 20.20
N ALA A 250 -35.40 -17.68 20.16
CA ALA A 250 -36.38 -16.62 19.86
C ALA A 250 -37.01 -16.78 18.47
N ALA A 251 -36.22 -17.13 17.45
CA ALA A 251 -36.70 -17.38 16.11
C ALA A 251 -37.72 -18.53 16.06
N CYS A 252 -37.41 -19.65 16.74
CA CYS A 252 -38.34 -20.80 16.81
C CYS A 252 -39.58 -20.48 17.64
N TYR A 253 -39.45 -19.72 18.73
CA TYR A 253 -40.59 -19.26 19.54
C TYR A 253 -41.58 -18.45 18.71
N HIS A 254 -41.08 -17.42 18.00
CA HIS A 254 -41.92 -16.61 17.12
C HIS A 254 -42.46 -17.42 15.93
N GLN A 255 -41.69 -18.35 15.38
CA GLN A 255 -42.20 -19.22 14.33
C GLN A 255 -43.36 -20.08 14.84
N GLY A 256 -43.26 -20.63 16.05
CA GLY A 256 -44.34 -21.40 16.68
C GLY A 256 -45.60 -20.55 16.85
N ALA A 257 -45.48 -19.35 17.42
CA ALA A 257 -46.60 -18.42 17.59
C ALA A 257 -47.26 -18.04 16.24
N ALA A 258 -46.46 -17.85 15.19
CA ALA A 258 -46.98 -17.57 13.85
C ALA A 258 -47.79 -18.74 13.24
N GLN A 259 -47.45 -19.98 13.58
CA GLN A 259 -48.17 -21.17 13.13
C GLN A 259 -49.43 -21.43 13.96
N GLY A 260 -49.38 -21.16 15.27
CA GLY A 260 -50.55 -21.14 16.14
C GLY A 260 -51.61 -20.14 15.67
N GLY A 261 -51.18 -18.96 15.22
CA GLY A 261 -52.06 -17.96 14.59
C GLY A 261 -52.71 -18.40 13.27
N LYS A 262 -52.21 -19.48 12.65
CA LYS A 262 -52.81 -20.13 11.47
C LYS A 262 -53.61 -21.40 11.82
N CYS A 263 -53.80 -21.66 13.11
CA CYS A 263 -54.42 -22.88 13.62
C CYS A 263 -53.65 -24.15 13.24
N GLU A 264 -52.31 -24.10 13.16
CA GLU A 264 -51.45 -25.28 13.04
C GLU A 264 -50.83 -25.59 14.43
N TYR A 265 -51.65 -26.07 15.37
CA TYR A 265 -51.28 -26.21 16.78
C TYR A 265 -50.23 -27.29 17.03
N GLY A 266 -50.28 -28.41 16.31
CA GLY A 266 -49.23 -29.45 16.37
C GLY A 266 -47.87 -28.91 15.91
N VAL A 267 -47.87 -28.07 14.88
CA VAL A 267 -46.65 -27.42 14.34
C VAL A 267 -46.14 -26.34 15.31
N GLU A 268 -47.03 -25.58 15.94
CA GLU A 268 -46.69 -24.62 17.01
C GLU A 268 -45.92 -25.31 18.14
N ILE A 269 -46.45 -26.39 18.71
CA ILE A 269 -45.82 -27.14 19.80
C ILE A 269 -44.45 -27.68 19.37
N ALA A 270 -44.33 -28.23 18.16
CA ALA A 270 -43.07 -28.72 17.64
C ALA A 270 -41.99 -27.63 17.53
N PHE A 271 -42.36 -26.42 17.10
CA PHE A 271 -41.44 -25.27 17.11
C PHE A 271 -41.09 -24.79 18.53
N LEU A 272 -42.03 -24.83 19.47
CA LEU A 272 -41.77 -24.48 20.87
C LEU A 272 -40.83 -25.49 21.56
N TYR A 273 -40.95 -26.79 21.28
CA TYR A 273 -39.95 -27.79 21.68
C TYR A 273 -38.57 -27.47 21.10
N LYS A 274 -38.51 -27.13 19.81
CA LYS A 274 -37.26 -26.73 19.16
C LYS A 274 -36.67 -25.48 19.80
N ALA A 275 -37.48 -24.49 20.14
CA ALA A 275 -37.05 -23.29 20.87
C ALA A 275 -36.45 -23.65 22.24
N LYS A 276 -37.15 -24.48 23.01
CA LYS A 276 -36.69 -24.99 24.32
C LYS A 276 -35.37 -25.74 24.18
N SER A 277 -35.18 -26.51 23.11
CA SER A 277 -33.93 -27.25 22.86
C SER A 277 -32.70 -26.36 22.63
N TYR A 278 -32.85 -25.07 22.30
CA TYR A 278 -31.72 -24.15 22.21
C TYR A 278 -31.38 -23.49 23.55
N VAL A 279 -32.38 -23.17 24.36
CA VAL A 279 -32.19 -22.37 25.58
C VAL A 279 -32.17 -23.18 26.87
N ALA A 280 -32.79 -24.35 26.94
CA ALA A 280 -32.87 -25.19 28.13
C ALA A 280 -31.90 -26.39 28.07
N THR A 281 -30.63 -26.13 27.73
CA THR A 281 -29.59 -27.17 27.60
C THR A 281 -28.49 -27.03 28.63
N LYS A 282 -27.79 -28.14 28.92
CA LYS A 282 -26.56 -28.14 29.73
C LYS A 282 -25.50 -27.17 29.19
N THR A 283 -25.44 -27.02 27.86
CA THR A 283 -24.55 -26.06 27.20
C THR A 283 -24.93 -24.63 27.57
N MET A 284 -26.19 -24.25 27.43
CA MET A 284 -26.67 -22.92 27.82
C MET A 284 -26.41 -22.63 29.31
N SER A 285 -26.68 -23.60 30.20
CA SER A 285 -26.40 -23.43 31.64
C SER A 285 -24.92 -23.17 31.94
N LYS A 286 -23.99 -23.76 31.17
CA LYS A 286 -22.55 -23.48 31.31
C LYS A 286 -22.20 -22.08 30.80
N LEU A 287 -22.75 -21.70 29.65
CA LEU A 287 -22.50 -20.39 29.02
C LEU A 287 -22.98 -19.24 29.92
N VAL A 288 -24.11 -19.41 30.61
CA VAL A 288 -24.70 -18.38 31.47
C VAL A 288 -23.96 -18.18 32.80
N ARG A 289 -23.17 -19.14 33.29
CA ARG A 289 -22.46 -19.02 34.58
C ARG A 289 -21.38 -17.93 34.62
N GLY A 290 -20.89 -17.49 33.46
CA GLY A 290 -19.78 -16.54 33.35
C GLY A 290 -20.12 -15.24 32.61
N VAL A 291 -21.41 -14.92 32.45
CA VAL A 291 -21.88 -13.69 31.79
C VAL A 291 -22.48 -12.71 32.80
N PRO A 292 -22.49 -11.40 32.49
CA PRO A 292 -23.20 -10.39 33.27
C PRO A 292 -24.66 -10.74 33.60
N ALA A 293 -25.16 -10.22 34.72
CA ALA A 293 -26.48 -10.57 35.26
C ALA A 293 -27.64 -10.24 34.30
N ASP A 294 -27.55 -9.12 33.61
CA ASP A 294 -28.50 -8.67 32.58
C ASP A 294 -28.59 -9.67 31.40
N ILE A 295 -27.47 -10.28 31.01
CA ILE A 295 -27.43 -11.33 30.00
C ILE A 295 -28.05 -12.62 30.54
N ALA A 296 -27.72 -13.01 31.77
CA ALA A 296 -28.33 -14.17 32.40
C ALA A 296 -29.85 -14.02 32.55
N ASP A 297 -30.32 -12.81 32.87
CA ASP A 297 -31.73 -12.47 32.95
C ASP A 297 -32.42 -12.55 31.58
N LEU A 298 -31.75 -12.13 30.50
CA LEU A 298 -32.28 -12.26 29.14
C LEU A 298 -32.61 -13.72 28.80
N VAL A 299 -31.68 -14.64 29.08
CA VAL A 299 -31.86 -16.08 28.85
C VAL A 299 -33.01 -16.61 29.69
N ARG A 300 -33.04 -16.28 30.99
CA ARG A 300 -34.11 -16.72 31.92
C ARG A 300 -35.49 -16.21 31.50
N ARG A 301 -35.60 -14.95 31.04
CA ARG A 301 -36.86 -14.40 30.51
C ARG A 301 -37.33 -15.14 29.27
N LEU A 302 -36.44 -15.45 28.33
CA LEU A 302 -36.79 -16.20 27.13
C LEU A 302 -37.21 -17.64 27.46
N GLN A 303 -36.49 -18.31 28.36
CA GLN A 303 -36.85 -19.64 28.85
C GLN A 303 -38.26 -19.65 29.45
N ALA A 304 -38.56 -18.73 30.37
CA ALA A 304 -39.87 -18.64 31.01
C ALA A 304 -41.00 -18.39 30.00
N ARG A 305 -40.77 -17.52 28.99
CA ARG A 305 -41.75 -17.27 27.91
C ARG A 305 -42.02 -18.50 27.06
N ILE A 306 -40.97 -19.25 26.70
CA ILE A 306 -41.11 -20.49 25.93
C ILE A 306 -41.87 -21.53 26.75
N GLU A 307 -41.52 -21.71 28.02
CA GLU A 307 -42.15 -22.71 28.89
C GLU A 307 -43.63 -22.40 29.16
N ALA A 308 -43.96 -21.14 29.42
CA ALA A 308 -45.36 -20.73 29.62
C ALA A 308 -46.21 -20.98 28.37
N ARG A 309 -45.73 -20.57 27.18
CA ARG A 309 -46.47 -20.76 25.93
C ARG A 309 -46.56 -22.22 25.53
N LEU A 310 -45.51 -23.00 25.76
CA LEU A 310 -45.50 -24.44 25.49
C LEU A 310 -46.53 -25.16 26.36
N ALA A 311 -46.58 -24.88 27.67
CA ALA A 311 -47.53 -25.51 28.58
C ALA A 311 -49.00 -25.17 28.22
N GLU A 312 -49.26 -23.93 27.79
CA GLU A 312 -50.57 -23.50 27.29
C GLU A 312 -50.95 -24.26 26.01
N ALA A 313 -50.07 -24.24 24.99
CA ALA A 313 -50.32 -24.87 23.71
C ALA A 313 -50.49 -26.40 23.82
N GLU A 314 -49.68 -27.06 24.65
CA GLU A 314 -49.83 -28.49 24.96
C GLU A 314 -51.19 -28.77 25.63
N SER A 315 -51.58 -27.97 26.63
CA SER A 315 -52.86 -28.19 27.31
C SER A 315 -54.06 -28.01 26.39
N ASP A 316 -54.02 -27.01 25.52
CA ASP A 316 -55.10 -26.76 24.55
C ASP A 316 -55.14 -27.86 23.47
N ASN A 317 -53.98 -28.28 22.97
CA ASN A 317 -53.93 -29.35 21.99
C ASN A 317 -54.38 -30.69 22.57
N ASP A 318 -54.05 -31.00 23.83
CA ASP A 318 -54.46 -32.24 24.48
C ASP A 318 -55.97 -32.29 24.78
N LYS A 319 -56.60 -31.12 24.99
CA LYS A 319 -58.02 -31.04 25.41
C LYS A 319 -58.98 -30.68 24.29
N ILE A 320 -58.52 -29.94 23.28
CA ILE A 320 -59.39 -29.29 22.28
C ILE A 320 -59.04 -29.75 20.86
N TYR A 321 -57.80 -29.54 20.42
CA TYR A 321 -57.46 -29.67 18.99
C TYR A 321 -57.02 -31.08 18.58
N CYS A 322 -56.33 -31.79 19.47
CA CYS A 322 -55.82 -33.15 19.28
C CYS A 322 -54.99 -33.33 17.99
N GLU A 323 -54.23 -32.30 17.58
CA GLU A 323 -53.37 -32.39 16.40
C GLU A 323 -52.12 -33.23 16.70
N ALA A 324 -51.69 -33.99 15.69
CA ALA A 324 -50.43 -34.73 15.76
C ALA A 324 -49.24 -33.76 15.74
N ILE A 325 -48.34 -33.89 16.72
CA ILE A 325 -47.13 -33.06 16.82
C ILE A 325 -46.07 -33.61 15.84
N PRO A 326 -45.63 -32.83 14.84
CA PRO A 326 -44.59 -33.28 13.91
C PRO A 326 -43.23 -33.47 14.59
N GLU A 327 -42.44 -34.41 14.09
CA GLU A 327 -41.04 -34.56 14.49
C GLU A 327 -40.19 -33.35 14.08
N ALA A 328 -39.17 -33.02 14.89
CA ALA A 328 -38.34 -31.83 14.70
C ALA A 328 -37.58 -31.79 13.35
N ASN A 329 -37.29 -32.95 12.75
CA ASN A 329 -36.63 -33.09 11.43
C ASN A 329 -37.58 -32.79 10.25
N ARG A 330 -38.91 -32.86 10.46
CA ARG A 330 -39.92 -32.55 9.46
C ARG A 330 -40.28 -31.07 9.42
N LEU A 331 -39.86 -30.31 10.45
CA LEU A 331 -40.09 -28.87 10.49
C LEU A 331 -39.22 -28.13 9.46
N PRO A 332 -39.79 -27.17 8.71
CA PRO A 332 -39.01 -26.35 7.81
C PRO A 332 -37.97 -25.53 8.60
N ALA A 333 -36.80 -25.31 8.00
CA ALA A 333 -35.81 -24.41 8.55
C ALA A 333 -36.36 -22.97 8.55
N VAL A 334 -36.24 -22.28 9.68
CA VAL A 334 -36.53 -20.84 9.75
C VAL A 334 -35.48 -20.14 8.89
N LYS A 335 -35.92 -19.32 7.93
CA LYS A 335 -35.02 -18.57 7.05
C LYS A 335 -34.74 -17.19 7.65
N GLY A 336 -33.47 -16.88 7.87
CA GLY A 336 -33.04 -15.56 8.31
C GLY A 336 -33.27 -14.48 7.26
N LYS A 337 -33.59 -13.26 7.71
CA LYS A 337 -33.60 -12.07 6.86
C LYS A 337 -32.57 -11.06 7.37
N ALA A 338 -31.47 -10.92 6.63
CA ALA A 338 -30.49 -9.86 6.88
C ALA A 338 -31.10 -8.49 6.52
N LEU A 339 -31.22 -7.61 7.51
CA LEU A 339 -31.68 -6.23 7.37
C LEU A 339 -30.55 -5.22 7.60
N VAL A 340 -29.35 -5.73 7.83
CA VAL A 340 -28.12 -4.98 8.05
C VAL A 340 -27.15 -5.21 6.90
N LYS A 341 -26.28 -4.24 6.69
CA LYS A 341 -25.14 -4.31 5.78
C LYS A 341 -23.96 -3.52 6.35
N ALA A 342 -22.76 -3.93 5.96
CA ALA A 342 -21.55 -3.15 6.21
C ALA A 342 -21.62 -1.87 5.36
N LEU A 343 -21.48 -0.70 5.99
CA LEU A 343 -21.50 0.57 5.26
C LEU A 343 -20.15 0.80 4.56
N PRO A 344 -20.13 1.32 3.32
CA PRO A 344 -18.87 1.70 2.71
C PRO A 344 -18.20 2.78 3.56
N LEU A 345 -16.87 2.69 3.68
CA LEU A 345 -16.08 3.76 4.28
C LEU A 345 -16.28 5.04 3.44
N PRO A 346 -16.45 6.23 4.05
CA PRO A 346 -16.53 7.48 3.30
C PRO A 346 -15.32 7.65 2.38
N GLU A 347 -15.54 8.18 1.17
CA GLU A 347 -14.42 8.52 0.31
C GLU A 347 -13.65 9.69 0.93
N VAL A 348 -12.35 9.81 0.64
CA VAL A 348 -11.52 10.90 1.17
C VAL A 348 -12.09 12.27 0.80
N GLY A 349 -12.76 12.39 -0.36
CA GLY A 349 -13.41 13.63 -0.80
C GLY A 349 -14.70 13.99 -0.06
N ASP A 350 -15.33 13.04 0.63
CA ASP A 350 -16.54 13.27 1.43
C ASP A 350 -16.19 13.82 2.83
N VAL A 351 -14.93 13.67 3.25
CA VAL A 351 -14.44 14.17 4.54
C VAL A 351 -14.03 15.63 4.38
N ASP A 352 -14.66 16.53 5.13
CA ASP A 352 -14.34 17.96 5.12
C ASP A 352 -12.96 18.25 5.74
N VAL A 353 -11.93 18.08 4.91
CA VAL A 353 -10.53 18.37 5.23
C VAL A 353 -9.82 19.08 4.07
N PRO A 354 -9.00 20.10 4.34
CA PRO A 354 -8.17 20.71 3.31
C PRO A 354 -6.99 19.81 2.95
N ASP A 355 -6.53 19.91 1.70
CA ASP A 355 -5.29 19.25 1.31
C ASP A 355 -4.06 20.05 1.76
N LEU A 356 -3.51 19.65 2.93
CA LEU A 356 -2.37 20.29 3.59
C LEU A 356 -1.09 20.32 2.73
N PHE A 357 -0.97 19.43 1.74
CA PHE A 357 0.22 19.31 0.89
C PHE A 357 -0.13 19.47 -0.60
N ALA A 358 -1.20 20.20 -0.93
CA ALA A 358 -1.69 20.40 -2.30
C ALA A 358 -0.61 20.82 -3.31
N ARG A 359 0.34 21.66 -2.88
CA ARG A 359 1.46 22.14 -3.73
C ARG A 359 2.51 21.07 -4.05
N LEU A 360 2.55 19.96 -3.31
CA LEU A 360 3.44 18.85 -3.59
C LEU A 360 2.80 17.92 -4.62
N VAL A 361 3.52 17.72 -5.73
CA VAL A 361 3.14 16.78 -6.76
C VAL A 361 3.45 15.35 -6.28
N PRO A 362 2.57 14.36 -6.50
CA PRO A 362 2.84 12.97 -6.15
C PRO A 362 4.11 12.40 -6.78
N ILE A 363 4.81 11.51 -6.05
CA ILE A 363 6.12 10.96 -6.45
C ILE A 363 6.05 10.20 -7.77
N HIS A 364 4.96 9.45 -7.99
CA HIS A 364 4.78 8.70 -9.23
C HIS A 364 4.76 9.62 -10.45
N ILE A 365 4.23 10.84 -10.34
CA ILE A 365 4.21 11.82 -11.43
C ILE A 365 5.63 12.31 -11.74
N TYR A 366 6.44 12.66 -10.73
CA TYR A 366 7.85 13.00 -10.95
C TYR A 366 8.61 11.87 -11.65
N THR A 367 8.36 10.64 -11.23
CA THR A 367 8.97 9.45 -11.85
C THR A 367 8.57 9.32 -13.31
N GLN A 368 7.28 9.50 -13.64
CA GLN A 368 6.79 9.45 -15.02
C GLN A 368 7.37 10.59 -15.88
N VAL A 369 7.45 11.81 -15.35
CA VAL A 369 8.03 12.96 -16.06
C VAL A 369 9.52 12.73 -16.32
N SER A 370 10.27 12.19 -15.37
CA SER A 370 11.68 11.82 -15.58
C SER A 370 11.83 10.76 -16.67
N MET A 371 11.03 9.70 -16.64
CA MET A 371 11.04 8.64 -17.66
C MET A 371 10.68 9.17 -19.05
N TYR A 372 9.74 10.11 -19.12
CA TYR A 372 9.37 10.78 -20.36
C TYR A 372 10.54 11.61 -20.91
N SER A 373 11.16 12.45 -20.09
CA SER A 373 12.33 13.26 -20.48
C SER A 373 13.50 12.39 -20.95
N ASP A 374 13.80 11.30 -20.24
CA ASP A 374 14.84 10.34 -20.65
C ASP A 374 14.56 9.71 -22.02
N ARG A 375 13.29 9.39 -22.29
CA ARG A 375 12.85 8.87 -23.60
C ARG A 375 13.01 9.90 -24.71
N VAL A 376 12.63 11.16 -24.47
CA VAL A 376 12.80 12.25 -25.43
C VAL A 376 14.28 12.47 -25.72
N GLU A 377 15.13 12.55 -24.70
CA GLU A 377 16.58 12.69 -24.89
C GLU A 377 17.18 11.51 -25.66
N SER A 378 16.77 10.28 -25.35
CA SER A 378 17.22 9.09 -26.06
C SER A 378 16.81 9.12 -27.53
N LEU A 379 15.59 9.56 -27.84
CA LEU A 379 15.10 9.68 -29.21
C LEU A 379 15.88 10.75 -29.99
N VAL A 380 16.06 11.94 -29.39
CA VAL A 380 16.82 13.03 -30.01
C VAL A 380 18.27 12.60 -30.28
N ARG A 381 18.93 11.94 -29.32
CA ARG A 381 20.30 11.41 -29.51
C ARG A 381 20.37 10.38 -30.63
N SER A 382 19.39 9.46 -30.68
CA SER A 382 19.32 8.45 -31.74
C SER A 382 19.16 9.08 -33.12
N LEU A 383 18.25 10.06 -33.26
CA LEU A 383 18.02 10.75 -34.53
C LEU A 383 19.25 11.56 -34.95
N ALA A 384 19.89 12.26 -34.03
CA ALA A 384 21.14 12.99 -34.30
C ALA A 384 22.25 12.04 -34.78
N THR A 385 22.41 10.88 -34.13
CA THR A 385 23.41 9.89 -34.55
C THR A 385 23.12 9.33 -35.94
N GLN A 386 21.84 9.06 -36.26
CA GLN A 386 21.46 8.62 -37.61
C GLN A 386 21.72 9.69 -38.67
N MET A 387 21.49 10.97 -38.35
CA MET A 387 21.79 12.09 -39.25
C MET A 387 23.30 12.24 -39.46
N ASP A 388 24.10 12.12 -38.41
CA ASP A 388 25.57 12.18 -38.49
C ASP A 388 26.12 11.01 -39.31
N GLU A 389 25.66 9.78 -39.05
CA GLU A 389 26.05 8.59 -39.82
C GLU A 389 25.66 8.71 -41.31
N ALA A 390 24.44 9.17 -41.61
CA ALA A 390 24.00 9.39 -42.98
C ALA A 390 24.83 10.49 -43.67
N SER A 391 25.18 11.56 -42.95
CA SER A 391 26.03 12.64 -43.45
C SER A 391 27.47 12.16 -43.69
N ASP A 392 28.02 11.33 -42.81
CA ASP A 392 29.35 10.74 -42.96
C ASP A 392 29.41 9.77 -44.14
N VAL A 393 28.36 8.96 -44.34
CA VAL A 393 28.23 8.10 -45.53
C VAL A 393 28.13 8.94 -46.79
N ALA A 394 27.30 9.98 -46.81
CA ALA A 394 27.19 10.88 -47.96
C ALA A 394 28.52 11.59 -48.26
N ASN A 395 29.20 12.12 -47.25
CA ASN A 395 30.47 12.81 -47.41
C ASN A 395 31.60 11.87 -47.86
N SER A 396 31.67 10.66 -47.30
CA SER A 396 32.70 9.67 -47.66
C SER A 396 32.47 9.11 -49.07
N THR A 397 31.22 8.90 -49.49
CA THR A 397 30.88 8.49 -50.86
C THR A 397 31.15 9.59 -51.88
N LEU A 398 30.79 10.85 -51.58
CA LEU A 398 31.16 11.98 -52.44
C LEU A 398 32.69 12.12 -52.57
N ALA A 399 33.42 11.98 -51.46
CA ALA A 399 34.88 12.05 -51.48
C ALA A 399 35.51 10.89 -52.29
N SER A 400 34.99 9.66 -52.19
CA SER A 400 35.52 8.51 -52.94
C SER A 400 35.27 8.61 -54.44
N LEU A 401 34.19 9.30 -54.84
CA LEU A 401 33.89 9.64 -56.23
C LEU A 401 34.60 10.93 -56.69
N ASN A 402 35.41 11.55 -55.83
CA ASN A 402 36.06 12.85 -56.05
C ASN A 402 35.07 13.96 -56.42
N LEU A 403 33.82 13.88 -55.95
CA LEU A 403 32.78 14.86 -56.20
C LEU A 403 32.74 15.92 -55.07
N PRO A 404 32.46 17.19 -55.40
CA PRO A 404 32.15 17.74 -56.73
C PRO A 404 33.40 18.07 -57.58
N ALA A 405 34.62 17.92 -57.06
CA ALA A 405 35.85 18.37 -57.69
C ALA A 405 36.11 17.78 -59.10
N ALA A 406 35.70 16.54 -59.35
CA ALA A 406 35.83 15.88 -60.65
C ALA A 406 34.95 16.52 -61.73
N ILE A 407 33.78 17.05 -61.36
CA ILE A 407 32.90 17.79 -62.29
C ILE A 407 33.48 19.20 -62.50
N GLU A 408 33.86 19.89 -61.42
CA GLU A 408 34.42 21.24 -61.50
C GLU A 408 35.75 21.31 -62.28
N ALA A 409 36.55 20.25 -62.25
CA ALA A 409 37.81 20.16 -63.01
C ALA A 409 37.60 20.05 -64.52
N LEU A 410 36.42 19.61 -64.99
CA LEU A 410 36.07 19.60 -66.41
C LEU A 410 35.77 21.02 -66.92
N ASP A 411 35.19 21.89 -66.08
CA ASP A 411 34.82 23.26 -66.43
C ASP A 411 35.99 24.26 -66.34
N ALA A 412 37.02 23.97 -65.52
CA ALA A 412 38.22 24.81 -65.37
C ALA A 412 39.51 23.96 -65.25
N PRO A 413 40.21 23.65 -66.37
CA PRO A 413 41.32 22.69 -66.38
C PRO A 413 42.63 23.19 -65.72
N ALA A 414 42.70 24.44 -65.27
CA ALA A 414 43.86 24.99 -64.56
C ALA A 414 43.42 25.81 -63.34
N GLY A 415 43.64 25.27 -62.14
CA GLY A 415 43.34 25.93 -60.87
C GLY A 415 42.95 24.94 -59.76
N VAL A 416 42.85 25.42 -58.52
CA VAL A 416 42.24 24.65 -57.43
C VAL A 416 40.72 24.70 -57.60
N PRO A 417 40.00 23.55 -57.57
CA PRO A 417 38.54 23.53 -57.69
C PRO A 417 37.85 24.51 -56.73
N PRO A 418 36.86 25.29 -57.18
CA PRO A 418 36.14 26.27 -56.37
C PRO A 418 35.61 25.72 -55.04
N ALA A 419 35.10 24.47 -55.01
CA ALA A 419 34.63 23.85 -53.77
C ALA A 419 35.74 23.65 -52.73
N LEU A 420 36.96 23.29 -53.17
CA LEU A 420 38.11 23.15 -52.29
C LEU A 420 38.64 24.51 -51.83
N ALA A 421 38.65 25.51 -52.72
CA ALA A 421 39.01 26.88 -52.39
C ALA A 421 38.05 27.49 -51.35
N SER A 422 36.75 27.25 -51.50
CA SER A 422 35.73 27.69 -50.53
C SER A 422 35.92 27.03 -49.17
N LYS A 423 36.08 25.69 -49.11
CA LYS A 423 36.37 24.98 -47.85
C LYS A 423 37.64 25.49 -47.17
N ALA A 424 38.70 25.74 -47.95
CA ALA A 424 39.95 26.29 -47.43
C ALA A 424 39.78 27.73 -46.90
N SER A 425 38.95 28.55 -47.54
CA SER A 425 38.59 29.89 -47.07
C SER A 425 37.81 29.84 -45.76
N THR A 426 36.81 28.97 -45.64
CA THR A 426 36.03 28.77 -44.41
C THR A 426 36.94 28.34 -43.25
N LEU A 427 37.82 27.37 -43.46
CA LEU A 427 38.78 26.93 -42.43
C LEU A 427 39.72 28.05 -41.97
N LYS A 428 40.14 28.93 -42.90
CA LYS A 428 40.95 30.11 -42.54
C LYS A 428 40.14 31.15 -41.76
N ALA A 429 38.90 31.38 -42.15
CA ALA A 429 37.99 32.30 -41.46
C ALA A 429 37.68 31.83 -40.02
N GLU A 430 37.61 30.52 -39.79
CA GLU A 430 37.44 29.91 -38.47
C GLU A 430 38.72 29.88 -37.61
N GLY A 431 39.82 30.52 -38.07
CA GLY A 431 41.08 30.63 -37.34
C GLY A 431 42.07 29.48 -37.58
N GLY A 432 41.76 28.58 -38.51
CA GLY A 432 42.65 27.54 -39.01
C GLY A 432 43.26 26.66 -37.92
N VAL A 433 44.55 26.33 -38.09
CA VAL A 433 45.26 25.45 -37.14
C VAL A 433 45.45 26.11 -35.77
N ALA A 434 45.51 27.44 -35.72
CA ALA A 434 45.69 28.18 -34.47
C ALA A 434 44.46 28.02 -33.55
N ALA A 435 43.24 28.04 -34.10
CA ALA A 435 42.02 27.82 -33.34
C ALA A 435 41.99 26.42 -32.70
N ILE A 436 42.41 25.38 -33.43
CA ILE A 436 42.52 24.01 -32.91
C ILE A 436 43.54 23.95 -31.77
N ALA A 437 44.70 24.60 -31.92
CA ALA A 437 45.72 24.65 -30.88
C ALA A 437 45.21 25.36 -29.61
N GLN A 438 44.48 26.47 -29.76
CA GLN A 438 43.85 27.18 -28.65
C GLN A 438 42.80 26.32 -27.95
N LEU A 439 41.92 25.63 -28.68
CA LEU A 439 40.92 24.72 -28.09
C LEU A 439 41.55 23.57 -27.30
N LEU A 440 42.68 23.02 -27.78
CA LEU A 440 43.43 22.01 -27.06
C LEU A 440 44.02 22.54 -25.75
N GLU A 441 44.49 23.78 -25.73
CA GLU A 441 45.03 24.41 -24.52
C GLU A 441 43.93 24.77 -23.52
N THR A 442 42.83 25.37 -23.99
CA THR A 442 41.64 25.64 -23.16
C THR A 442 41.09 24.36 -22.53
N ARG A 443 41.06 23.24 -23.28
CA ARG A 443 40.67 21.93 -22.75
C ARG A 443 41.58 21.47 -21.60
N ARG A 444 42.90 21.68 -21.71
CA ARG A 444 43.86 21.34 -20.64
C ARG A 444 43.62 22.20 -19.39
N MET A 445 43.43 23.51 -19.57
CA MET A 445 43.12 24.42 -18.47
C MET A 445 41.82 24.04 -17.74
N LEU A 446 40.72 23.81 -18.46
CA LEU A 446 39.45 23.38 -17.89
C LEU A 446 39.56 22.03 -17.15
N ALA A 447 40.37 21.10 -17.67
CA ALA A 447 40.65 19.84 -16.98
C ALA A 447 41.42 20.04 -15.67
N SER A 448 42.36 21.00 -15.64
CA SER A 448 43.09 21.37 -14.41
C SER A 448 42.18 22.03 -13.39
N MET A 449 41.38 23.03 -13.79
CA MET A 449 40.42 23.71 -12.91
C MET A 449 39.45 22.72 -12.26
N ASN A 450 38.89 21.78 -13.04
CA ASN A 450 38.01 20.74 -12.51
C ASN A 450 38.73 19.80 -11.52
N ALA A 451 40.01 19.53 -11.73
CA ALA A 451 40.81 18.73 -10.80
C ALA A 451 41.05 19.49 -9.48
N ASP A 452 41.29 20.79 -9.54
CA ASP A 452 41.56 21.61 -8.36
C ASP A 452 40.30 21.88 -7.54
N ILE A 453 39.15 22.15 -8.18
CA ILE A 453 37.84 22.21 -7.51
C ILE A 453 37.59 20.91 -6.74
N ARG A 454 37.84 19.74 -7.36
CA ARG A 454 37.69 18.45 -6.67
C ARG A 454 38.64 18.29 -5.48
N LYS A 455 39.92 18.68 -5.63
CA LYS A 455 40.88 18.63 -4.52
C LYS A 455 40.44 19.54 -3.37
N ALA A 456 39.95 20.75 -3.68
CA ALA A 456 39.42 21.69 -2.70
C ALA A 456 38.21 21.11 -1.95
N SER A 457 37.22 20.56 -2.65
CA SER A 457 36.06 19.91 -2.02
C SER A 457 36.46 18.72 -1.13
N LEU A 458 37.45 17.92 -1.57
CA LEU A 458 37.94 16.80 -0.77
C LEU A 458 38.66 17.28 0.49
N ARG A 459 39.52 18.30 0.37
CA ARG A 459 40.19 18.94 1.52
C ARG A 459 39.19 19.50 2.52
N PHE A 460 38.16 20.21 2.04
CA PHE A 460 37.09 20.74 2.89
C PHE A 460 36.34 19.63 3.64
N SER A 461 35.97 18.54 2.94
CA SER A 461 35.31 17.39 3.57
C SER A 461 36.19 16.67 4.60
N THR A 462 37.51 16.67 4.40
CA THR A 462 38.48 16.03 5.30
C THR A 462 38.72 16.90 6.54
N ARG A 463 38.84 18.21 6.36
CA ARG A 463 39.00 19.19 7.45
C ARG A 463 37.76 19.21 8.36
N ARG A 464 36.56 19.17 7.78
CA ARG A 464 35.28 19.08 8.51
C ARG A 464 35.16 17.81 9.36
N ARG A 465 35.79 16.70 8.95
CA ARG A 465 35.87 15.45 9.73
C ARG A 465 36.86 15.54 10.89
N GLN A 466 37.96 16.25 10.72
CA GLN A 466 38.96 16.46 11.78
C GLN A 466 38.42 17.37 12.88
N THR A 467 37.61 18.37 12.53
CA THR A 467 36.93 19.25 13.50
C THR A 467 35.76 18.59 14.24
N THR A 468 35.20 17.49 13.72
CA THR A 468 34.10 16.73 14.37
C THR A 468 34.55 15.48 15.15
N ARG A 469 35.87 15.25 15.30
CA ARG A 469 36.37 14.24 16.24
C ARG A 469 36.51 14.89 17.62
N PRO A 470 35.93 14.34 18.71
CA PRO A 470 36.31 14.79 20.04
C PRO A 470 37.80 14.54 20.21
N CYS A 471 38.53 15.56 20.65
CA CYS A 471 39.94 15.44 21.00
C CYS A 471 40.06 14.49 22.18
N GLY A 472 40.38 13.22 21.92
CA GLY A 472 40.64 12.24 22.96
C GLY A 472 42.02 12.46 23.55
N ARG A 473 42.11 13.27 24.61
CA ARG A 473 43.16 13.22 25.64
C ARG A 473 42.80 14.11 26.83
N THR A 474 42.10 13.53 27.82
CA THR A 474 42.36 13.72 29.26
C THR A 474 41.55 12.69 30.07
N THR A 475 42.30 11.85 30.79
CA THR A 475 42.04 11.17 32.08
C THR A 475 40.62 10.83 32.56
N ALA A 476 40.52 9.58 33.02
CA ALA A 476 39.41 8.92 33.72
C ALA A 476 38.71 9.73 34.82
N ARG A 477 37.36 9.72 34.81
CA ARG A 477 36.46 9.30 35.90
C ARG A 477 34.98 9.58 35.56
N GLY A 478 34.15 8.54 35.66
CA GLY A 478 32.71 8.62 35.96
C GLY A 478 31.75 9.10 34.87
N GLY A 479 30.60 8.41 34.74
CA GLY A 479 29.38 9.03 34.22
C GLY A 479 28.81 8.46 32.93
N THR A 480 27.60 7.91 33.08
CA THR A 480 26.61 7.37 32.14
C THR A 480 26.31 8.16 30.84
N GLU A 481 25.99 7.38 29.80
CA GLU A 481 25.01 7.61 28.71
C GLU A 481 25.06 8.85 27.78
N ARG A 482 25.22 8.58 26.47
CA ARG A 482 24.22 8.82 25.39
C ARG A 482 24.88 8.62 24.02
N ARG A 483 24.57 7.51 23.33
CA ARG A 483 24.97 7.28 21.93
C ARG A 483 23.99 7.99 20.99
N HIS A 484 24.34 9.18 20.52
CA HIS A 484 23.74 9.72 19.29
C HIS A 484 24.44 9.10 18.07
N GLY A 485 23.77 8.16 17.41
CA GLY A 485 24.18 7.63 16.11
C GLY A 485 23.99 8.69 15.01
N ARG A 486 24.99 9.53 14.76
CA ARG A 486 25.05 10.30 13.50
C ARG A 486 25.48 9.37 12.38
N SER A 487 24.60 9.15 11.42
CA SER A 487 24.86 8.41 10.19
C SER A 487 26.04 9.01 9.42
N ARG A 488 26.92 8.14 8.92
CA ARG A 488 28.16 8.52 8.21
C ARG A 488 27.83 9.27 6.91
N PRO A 489 28.59 10.31 6.50
CA PRO A 489 28.42 10.96 5.21
C PRO A 489 29.01 10.06 4.11
N SER A 490 28.22 9.07 3.69
CA SER A 490 28.53 8.13 2.61
C SER A 490 28.10 8.67 1.24
N SER A 491 27.03 9.48 1.19
CA SER A 491 26.47 10.10 -0.03
C SER A 491 27.44 11.06 -0.72
N ALA A 492 28.09 11.96 0.03
CA ALA A 492 29.11 12.87 -0.50
C ALA A 492 30.34 12.13 -1.08
N ARG A 493 30.66 10.94 -0.53
CA ARG A 493 31.73 10.09 -1.07
C ARG A 493 31.29 9.37 -2.35
N LYS A 494 30.03 8.94 -2.43
CA LYS A 494 29.43 8.38 -3.64
C LYS A 494 29.37 9.43 -4.77
N SER A 495 29.01 10.69 -4.48
CA SER A 495 29.00 11.78 -5.47
C SER A 495 30.41 12.22 -5.91
N VAL A 496 31.39 12.28 -4.99
CA VAL A 496 32.79 12.57 -5.35
C VAL A 496 33.43 11.41 -6.14
N SER A 497 33.05 10.16 -5.85
CA SER A 497 33.54 9.00 -6.59
C SER A 497 32.86 8.81 -7.96
N SER A 498 31.58 9.16 -8.11
CA SER A 498 30.91 9.24 -9.42
C SER A 498 31.52 10.35 -10.28
N ARG A 499 31.77 11.55 -9.71
CA ARG A 499 32.52 12.63 -10.37
C ARG A 499 33.96 12.24 -10.72
N ARG A 500 34.60 11.36 -9.94
CA ARG A 500 35.92 10.77 -10.27
C ARG A 500 35.87 9.80 -11.44
N ARG A 501 34.77 9.06 -11.63
CA ARG A 501 34.56 8.19 -12.79
C ARG A 501 34.22 8.98 -14.05
N SER A 502 33.40 10.03 -13.97
CA SER A 502 33.08 10.89 -15.12
C SER A 502 34.30 11.66 -15.61
N THR A 503 35.09 12.28 -14.72
CA THR A 503 36.37 12.94 -15.10
C THR A 503 37.42 11.97 -15.67
N ARG A 504 37.39 10.68 -15.28
CA ARG A 504 38.19 9.63 -15.91
C ARG A 504 37.69 9.24 -17.31
N ARG A 505 36.41 9.41 -17.63
CA ARG A 505 35.85 9.26 -19.00
C ARG A 505 36.10 10.50 -19.87
N VAL A 506 36.12 11.70 -19.28
CA VAL A 506 36.43 12.97 -19.99
C VAL A 506 37.92 13.09 -20.32
N ARG A 507 38.80 12.47 -19.51
CA ARG A 507 40.13 12.06 -20.00
C ARG A 507 39.87 10.99 -21.08
N PRO A 508 40.15 11.27 -22.36
CA PRO A 508 39.92 10.26 -23.38
C PRO A 508 40.85 9.08 -23.07
N THR A 509 40.46 7.90 -23.53
CA THR A 509 41.45 6.91 -23.97
C THR A 509 42.58 7.68 -24.68
N PRO A 510 43.86 7.57 -24.25
CA PRO A 510 44.93 8.45 -24.73
C PRO A 510 45.30 8.28 -26.22
N ARG A 511 44.38 7.76 -27.06
CA ARG A 511 44.61 7.34 -28.44
C ARG A 511 43.54 7.72 -29.47
N SER A 512 42.49 8.51 -29.18
CA SER A 512 41.45 8.83 -30.20
C SER A 512 41.48 10.25 -30.77
N THR A 513 41.45 11.31 -29.97
CA THR A 513 41.41 12.71 -30.50
C THR A 513 42.77 13.32 -30.79
N PRO A 514 43.80 13.23 -29.92
CA PRO A 514 45.13 13.78 -30.22
C PRO A 514 45.87 13.00 -31.33
N SER A 515 45.55 11.73 -31.51
CA SER A 515 46.16 10.85 -32.52
C SER A 515 45.63 11.07 -33.93
N MET A 516 44.38 11.50 -34.09
CA MET A 516 43.81 11.88 -35.39
C MET A 516 44.34 13.22 -35.90
N ILE A 517 44.79 14.11 -35.01
CA ILE A 517 45.24 15.48 -35.32
C ILE A 517 46.78 15.53 -35.54
N ALA A 518 47.50 14.43 -35.32
CA ALA A 518 48.96 14.40 -35.49
C ALA A 518 49.36 14.39 -36.99
N PRO A 519 50.30 15.25 -37.43
CA PRO A 519 50.79 15.23 -38.81
C PRO A 519 51.51 13.90 -39.09
N ARG A 520 51.06 13.13 -40.08
CA ARG A 520 51.77 11.95 -40.58
C ARG A 520 53.02 12.41 -41.33
N SER A 521 54.20 12.25 -40.74
CA SER A 521 55.47 12.49 -41.42
C SER A 521 55.70 11.43 -42.51
N LEU A 522 55.82 11.89 -43.76
CA LEU A 522 56.30 11.12 -44.90
C LEU A 522 57.81 10.88 -44.75
N CYS A 523 58.23 9.66 -44.40
CA CYS A 523 59.64 9.26 -44.47
C CYS A 523 59.88 8.44 -45.74
N ARG A 524 60.62 9.02 -46.69
CA ARG A 524 61.08 8.39 -47.93
C ARG A 524 62.03 7.23 -47.64
N ARG A 525 61.87 6.13 -48.37
CA ARG A 525 62.85 5.03 -48.46
C ARG A 525 64.12 5.51 -49.20
N SER A 526 65.27 5.12 -48.68
CA SER A 526 66.47 4.88 -49.49
C SER A 526 67.25 3.68 -48.92
N SER A 527 67.53 2.78 -49.84
CA SER A 527 68.12 1.45 -49.74
C SER A 527 69.58 1.41 -49.30
N CYS A 528 69.98 0.35 -48.57
CA CYS A 528 71.31 -0.26 -48.67
C CYS A 528 71.27 -1.73 -48.21
N LEU A 529 71.67 -2.62 -49.11
CA LEU A 529 71.91 -4.06 -48.93
C LEU A 529 73.24 -4.28 -48.16
N ARG A 530 73.27 -5.26 -47.25
CA ARG A 530 74.38 -6.23 -47.15
C ARG A 530 74.00 -7.46 -46.34
N ARG A 531 74.37 -8.62 -46.90
CA ARG A 531 74.24 -9.99 -46.37
C ARG A 531 75.27 -10.26 -45.27
N SER A 532 74.93 -11.13 -44.31
CA SER A 532 75.76 -12.27 -43.89
C SER A 532 74.99 -13.17 -42.92
N SER A 533 75.41 -14.42 -42.89
CA SER A 533 74.64 -15.61 -42.51
C SER A 533 75.37 -16.37 -41.39
N VAL A 534 74.65 -17.33 -40.79
CA VAL A 534 75.11 -18.54 -40.07
C VAL A 534 75.47 -18.45 -38.57
N ARG A 535 74.74 -19.26 -37.79
CA ARG A 535 75.12 -20.19 -36.69
C ARG A 535 74.11 -20.08 -35.53
N SER A 536 73.65 -21.10 -34.80
CA SER A 536 73.60 -22.56 -34.89
C SER A 536 72.69 -23.03 -33.72
N PHE A 537 71.82 -24.00 -33.99
CA PHE A 537 71.41 -25.14 -33.13
C PHE A 537 71.66 -25.13 -31.59
N ARG A 538 70.59 -25.31 -30.79
CA ARG A 538 70.30 -26.50 -29.92
C ARG A 538 69.10 -26.21 -28.97
N ARG A 539 68.01 -27.00 -29.07
CA ARG A 539 67.51 -28.02 -28.08
C ARG A 539 66.91 -27.39 -26.79
N LEU A 540 65.71 -27.69 -26.28
CA LEU A 540 64.94 -28.94 -26.15
C LEU A 540 63.46 -28.63 -25.76
N ARG A 541 62.52 -29.48 -26.23
CA ARG A 541 61.37 -30.14 -25.54
C ARG A 541 60.59 -29.36 -24.44
N THR A 542 59.26 -29.35 -24.34
CA THR A 542 58.25 -30.41 -24.53
C THR A 542 56.84 -29.83 -24.74
N ARG A 543 56.03 -30.57 -25.54
CA ARG A 543 54.58 -30.84 -25.44
C ARG A 543 53.92 -30.42 -24.11
N SER A 544 52.68 -29.95 -24.00
CA SER A 544 51.44 -30.18 -24.76
C SER A 544 50.33 -29.34 -24.12
N TRP A 545 49.33 -28.89 -24.88
CA TRP A 545 47.92 -29.17 -24.57
C TRP A 545 47.09 -28.91 -25.84
N ARG A 546 46.38 -29.95 -26.29
CA ARG A 546 45.42 -29.91 -27.39
C ARG A 546 44.04 -29.48 -26.87
N PRO A 547 43.19 -28.87 -27.71
CA PRO A 547 41.73 -28.72 -27.53
C PRO A 547 41.03 -30.03 -28.00
N PRO A 548 39.72 -30.17 -28.34
CA PRO A 548 38.51 -29.31 -28.28
C PRO A 548 37.21 -30.10 -27.85
N ARG A 549 36.01 -29.56 -28.18
CA ARG A 549 34.70 -30.22 -28.46
C ARG A 549 33.71 -30.33 -27.29
N TRP A 550 32.38 -30.31 -27.42
CA TRP A 550 31.35 -30.04 -28.46
C TRP A 550 29.98 -30.09 -27.72
N CYS A 551 28.91 -29.73 -28.44
CA CYS A 551 27.52 -30.22 -28.30
C CYS A 551 26.48 -29.43 -27.50
N ALA A 552 25.37 -29.25 -28.24
CA ALA A 552 24.06 -28.76 -27.89
C ALA A 552 23.11 -29.90 -27.42
N ARG A 553 21.86 -29.49 -27.13
CA ARG A 553 20.65 -30.24 -26.64
C ARG A 553 20.53 -30.23 -25.11
N SER A 554 19.38 -30.05 -24.48
CA SER A 554 17.95 -29.95 -24.85
C SER A 554 17.21 -29.49 -23.56
N TRP A 555 15.99 -28.95 -23.60
CA TRP A 555 14.78 -29.71 -23.25
C TRP A 555 13.52 -28.94 -23.69
N ALA A 556 12.57 -29.69 -24.23
CA ALA A 556 11.23 -29.27 -24.64
C ALA A 556 10.20 -30.19 -23.96
N HIS A 557 9.04 -29.63 -23.58
CA HIS A 557 7.69 -30.21 -23.54
C HIS A 557 6.80 -29.17 -22.83
N SER A 558 5.55 -28.88 -23.19
CA SER A 558 4.55 -29.59 -24.00
C SER A 558 3.58 -28.57 -24.62
N SER A 559 2.91 -28.97 -25.71
CA SER A 559 1.70 -28.30 -26.22
C SER A 559 0.69 -29.36 -26.69
N ARG A 560 -0.59 -29.15 -26.35
CA ARG A 560 -1.86 -29.66 -26.90
C ARG A 560 -2.95 -29.32 -25.88
N SER A 561 -4.20 -28.97 -26.15
CA SER A 561 -4.99 -28.46 -27.30
C SER A 561 -6.43 -28.33 -26.76
N THR A 562 -7.16 -27.23 -27.02
CA THR A 562 -8.65 -27.15 -27.24
C THR A 562 -9.10 -25.67 -27.18
N ARG A 563 -9.51 -25.07 -28.30
CA ARG A 563 -10.90 -24.87 -28.80
C ARG A 563 -11.73 -23.75 -28.12
N CYS A 564 -12.05 -22.75 -28.96
CA CYS A 564 -13.36 -22.10 -29.17
C CYS A 564 -14.03 -21.33 -28.02
N LEU A 565 -14.25 -20.02 -28.18
CA LEU A 565 -15.56 -19.38 -28.50
C LEU A 565 -15.57 -17.85 -28.33
N ARG A 566 -16.24 -17.19 -29.30
CA ARG A 566 -16.97 -15.89 -29.26
C ARG A 566 -16.13 -14.61 -29.18
N SER A 567 -16.04 -13.77 -30.22
CA SER A 567 -17.08 -12.98 -30.93
C SER A 567 -17.83 -11.97 -30.05
N ALA A 568 -17.51 -10.68 -30.19
CA ALA A 568 -18.47 -9.59 -30.25
C ALA A 568 -17.77 -8.29 -30.66
N ALA A 569 -18.29 -7.67 -31.72
CA ALA A 569 -17.83 -6.42 -32.28
C ALA A 569 -18.89 -5.32 -32.02
N ARG A 570 -18.41 -4.09 -31.74
CA ARG A 570 -19.04 -2.75 -31.98
C ARG A 570 -20.31 -2.40 -31.16
N PRO A 571 -20.58 -1.10 -30.86
CA PRO A 571 -20.91 0.00 -31.82
C PRO A 571 -20.00 1.24 -31.68
N ARG A 572 -19.69 2.02 -32.73
CA ARG A 572 -20.45 3.10 -33.40
C ARG A 572 -20.86 4.30 -32.51
N THR A 573 -20.26 5.45 -32.86
CA THR A 573 -20.79 6.85 -32.89
C THR A 573 -21.26 7.53 -31.59
N SER A 574 -20.59 8.63 -31.22
CA SER A 574 -21.23 9.96 -31.19
C SER A 574 -20.18 11.08 -31.23
N CYS A 575 -20.60 12.18 -31.84
CA CYS A 575 -19.86 13.39 -32.18
C CYS A 575 -20.51 14.54 -31.40
N GLY A 576 -19.74 15.58 -31.05
CA GLY A 576 -20.23 16.83 -30.43
C GLY A 576 -19.90 16.93 -28.93
N GLN A 577 -19.48 18.06 -28.36
CA GLN A 577 -19.40 19.44 -28.82
C GLN A 577 -18.36 20.14 -27.92
N TRP A 578 -17.40 20.83 -28.53
CA TRP A 578 -16.57 21.81 -27.83
C TRP A 578 -17.34 23.14 -27.78
N ARG A 579 -17.75 23.60 -26.59
CA ARG A 579 -18.19 24.99 -26.38
C ARG A 579 -16.99 25.85 -26.03
N ARG A 580 -16.68 26.80 -26.91
CA ARG A 580 -15.98 28.05 -26.58
C ARG A 580 -16.91 28.91 -25.72
N VAL A 581 -16.39 29.46 -24.65
CA VAL A 581 -16.96 30.64 -23.99
C VAL A 581 -15.92 31.74 -24.11
N THR A 582 -16.26 32.75 -24.90
CA THR A 582 -15.68 34.09 -24.83
C THR A 582 -16.59 34.94 -23.96
N THR A 583 -16.03 35.47 -22.88
CA THR A 583 -16.10 36.88 -22.42
C THR A 583 -15.02 37.04 -21.37
#